data_AF-A0A642UDT5-F1
#
_entry.id   AF-A0A642UDT5-F1
#
_cell.length_a   1.000
_cell.length_b   1.000
_cell.length_c   1.000
_cell.angle_alpha   90.00
_cell.angle_beta   90.00
_cell.angle_gamma   90.00
#
_symmetry.space_group_name_H-M   'P 1'
#
loop_
_entity.id
_entity.type
_entity.pdbx_description
1 polymer ?
#
loop_
_entity_poly.entity_id
_entity_poly.type
_entity_poly.pdbx_seq_one_letter_code
_entity_poly.pdbx_strand_id
1 'polypeptide(L)'
;MFPRTLARVPIRVTYPLGVRGLTTKFDTKKFVSQMEASGFSQPQAETAVQVVSRAINDGISSITRNLVTKETMSSTAYQQKVDFAKLKGELQTMDKGEYTSLLKEQERLRTDLTNLKNRLKEEITKQQAGVRLDLNLEKGRIREESSIHEAKIEDTTTRIDEEIANLQMQIKSVKTQVMQWLIGVTSGTFALLLAFIRFFG
;
A
#
# COMPACT_ATOMS: atom_id res chain seq x y z
N MET A 1 29.93 -24.05 -9.52
CA MET A 1 30.89 -24.98 -8.88
C MET A 1 31.08 -24.51 -7.44
N PHE A 2 30.36 -25.08 -6.47
CA PHE A 2 30.59 -24.89 -5.03
C PHE A 2 30.29 -26.19 -4.29
N PRO A 3 31.10 -26.55 -3.26
CA PRO A 3 31.22 -27.92 -2.79
C PRO A 3 30.09 -28.28 -1.82
N ARG A 4 29.56 -29.50 -1.99
CA ARG A 4 28.62 -30.14 -1.07
C ARG A 4 29.40 -30.71 0.12
N THR A 5 29.30 -30.08 1.28
CA THR A 5 29.58 -30.74 2.56
C THR A 5 28.26 -30.90 3.32
N LEU A 6 27.45 -31.85 2.85
CA LEU A 6 26.33 -32.36 3.64
C LEU A 6 26.93 -33.13 4.81
N ALA A 7 26.94 -32.51 6.00
CA ALA A 7 27.13 -33.22 7.25
C ALA A 7 26.15 -34.40 7.27
N ARG A 8 26.67 -35.62 7.09
CA ARG A 8 25.91 -36.85 7.29
C ARG A 8 25.59 -36.91 8.78
N VAL A 9 24.42 -36.42 9.16
CA VAL A 9 23.81 -36.80 10.44
C VAL A 9 23.63 -38.31 10.36
N PRO A 10 24.29 -39.13 11.20
CA PRO A 10 24.02 -40.55 11.23
C PRO A 10 22.64 -40.70 11.86
N ILE A 11 21.60 -40.80 11.02
CA ILE A 11 20.28 -41.20 11.46
C ILE A 11 20.45 -42.65 11.92
N ARG A 12 20.52 -42.84 13.25
CA ARG A 12 20.44 -44.17 13.87
C ARG A 12 19.15 -44.79 13.39
N VAL A 13 19.25 -45.69 12.43
CA VAL A 13 18.21 -46.67 12.16
C VAL A 13 18.11 -47.49 13.43
N THR A 14 17.14 -47.15 14.28
CA THR A 14 16.79 -48.00 15.41
C THR A 14 16.29 -49.31 14.82
N TYR A 15 17.15 -50.33 14.87
CA TYR A 15 16.76 -51.70 14.58
C TYR A 15 15.52 -52.01 15.41
N PRO A 16 14.47 -52.62 14.83
CA PRO A 16 13.39 -53.11 15.66
C PRO A 16 14.04 -54.09 16.64
N LEU A 17 13.73 -53.93 17.93
CA LEU A 17 13.95 -54.97 18.91
C LEU A 17 13.30 -56.22 18.34
N GLY A 18 14.10 -57.09 17.73
CA GLY A 18 13.62 -58.35 17.24
C GLY A 18 13.06 -59.04 18.46
N VAL A 19 11.74 -59.23 18.47
CA VAL A 19 11.13 -60.20 19.38
C VAL A 19 11.80 -61.51 19.00
N ARG A 20 12.86 -61.87 19.75
CA ARG A 20 13.41 -63.22 19.77
C ARG A 20 12.19 -64.09 19.89
N GLY A 21 11.92 -64.89 18.86
CA GLY A 21 10.75 -65.75 18.83
C GLY A 21 10.66 -66.42 20.20
N LEU A 22 9.55 -66.20 20.90
CA LEU A 22 9.21 -67.00 22.08
C LEU A 22 8.88 -68.40 21.55
N THR A 23 9.90 -69.13 21.09
CA THR A 23 9.83 -70.58 20.98
C THR A 23 10.07 -71.10 22.38
N THR A 24 9.10 -70.87 23.27
CA THR A 24 9.04 -71.59 24.54
C THR A 24 8.71 -73.03 24.18
N LYS A 25 9.74 -73.87 24.07
CA LYS A 25 9.56 -75.31 23.85
C LYS A 25 8.95 -75.89 25.12
N PHE A 26 7.63 -76.04 25.13
CA PHE A 26 6.92 -76.71 26.23
C PHE A 26 7.14 -78.22 26.08
N ASP A 27 7.91 -78.80 27.00
CA ASP A 27 8.18 -80.25 27.02
C ASP A 27 7.01 -80.99 27.67
N THR A 28 6.08 -81.40 26.81
CA THR A 28 4.89 -82.19 27.13
C THR A 28 5.24 -83.45 27.94
N LYS A 29 6.33 -84.16 27.59
CA LYS A 29 6.67 -85.45 28.21
C LYS A 29 7.24 -85.25 29.61
N LYS A 30 8.15 -84.29 29.77
CA LYS A 30 8.72 -83.95 31.07
C LYS A 30 7.64 -83.46 32.05
N PHE A 31 6.65 -82.73 31.54
CA PHE A 31 5.52 -82.26 32.35
C PHE A 31 4.63 -83.41 32.84
N VAL A 32 4.31 -84.39 31.98
CA VAL A 32 3.55 -85.59 32.39
C VAL A 32 4.31 -86.38 33.45
N SER A 33 5.59 -86.71 33.21
CA SER A 33 6.40 -87.49 34.15
C SER A 33 6.56 -86.83 35.52
N GLN A 34 6.63 -85.49 35.56
CA GLN A 34 6.72 -84.74 36.81
C GLN A 34 5.40 -84.72 37.59
N MET A 35 4.26 -84.73 36.90
CA MET A 35 2.94 -84.83 37.52
C MET A 35 2.65 -86.23 38.05
N GLU A 36 3.03 -87.28 37.31
CA GLU A 36 2.93 -88.66 37.80
C GLU A 36 3.80 -88.88 39.03
N ALA A 37 5.03 -88.35 39.05
CA ALA A 37 5.91 -88.39 40.22
C ALA A 37 5.36 -87.62 41.44
N SER A 38 4.43 -86.69 41.22
CA SER A 38 3.77 -85.89 42.27
C SER A 38 2.46 -86.52 42.76
N GLY A 39 2.12 -87.74 42.29
CA GLY A 39 0.95 -88.50 42.76
C GLY A 39 -0.31 -88.37 41.92
N PHE A 40 -0.24 -87.76 40.73
CA PHE A 40 -1.38 -87.67 39.80
C PHE A 40 -1.48 -88.92 38.90
N SER A 41 -2.70 -89.31 38.53
CA SER A 41 -2.89 -90.40 37.57
C SER A 41 -2.52 -89.97 36.15
N GLN A 42 -2.03 -90.91 35.34
CA GLN A 42 -1.69 -90.67 33.93
C GLN A 42 -2.77 -89.90 33.14
N PRO A 43 -4.08 -90.27 33.18
CA PRO A 43 -5.10 -89.52 32.44
C PRO A 43 -5.30 -88.08 32.94
N GLN A 44 -5.10 -87.82 34.24
CA GLN A 44 -5.12 -86.46 34.78
C GLN A 44 -3.90 -85.65 34.32
N ALA A 45 -2.73 -86.29 34.27
CA ALA A 45 -1.50 -85.65 33.81
C ALA A 45 -1.56 -85.26 32.33
N GLU A 46 -2.08 -86.15 31.49
CA GLU A 46 -2.32 -85.92 30.06
C GLU A 46 -3.34 -84.80 29.82
N THR A 47 -4.43 -84.78 30.59
CA THR A 47 -5.48 -83.75 30.45
C THR A 47 -4.97 -82.35 30.79
N ALA A 48 -4.21 -82.21 31.87
CA ALA A 48 -3.62 -80.93 32.27
C ALA A 48 -2.62 -80.41 31.21
N VAL A 49 -1.82 -81.30 30.63
CA VAL A 49 -0.92 -80.97 29.52
C VAL A 49 -1.68 -80.43 28.30
N GLN A 50 -2.82 -81.03 27.96
CA GLN A 50 -3.65 -80.56 26.85
C GLN A 50 -4.18 -79.15 27.10
N VAL A 51 -4.66 -78.87 28.30
CA VAL A 51 -5.16 -77.53 28.69
C VAL A 51 -4.05 -76.48 28.62
N VAL A 52 -2.87 -76.78 29.18
CA VAL A 52 -1.71 -75.88 29.15
C VAL A 52 -1.21 -75.66 27.73
N SER A 53 -1.11 -76.72 26.92
CA SER A 53 -0.68 -76.60 25.52
C SER A 53 -1.65 -75.75 24.71
N ARG A 54 -2.96 -75.87 24.96
CA ARG A 54 -3.98 -75.05 24.30
C ARG A 54 -3.88 -73.58 24.71
N ALA A 55 -3.77 -73.29 26.01
CA ALA A 55 -3.61 -71.92 26.51
C ALA A 55 -2.32 -71.25 25.97
N ILE A 56 -1.21 -71.99 25.87
CA ILE A 56 0.03 -71.51 25.27
C ILE A 56 -0.16 -71.21 23.78
N ASN A 57 -0.77 -72.13 23.03
CA ASN A 57 -1.01 -71.93 21.59
C ASN A 57 -1.97 -70.76 21.30
N ASP A 58 -3.03 -70.61 22.10
CA ASP A 58 -3.96 -69.49 22.01
C ASP A 58 -3.25 -68.16 22.32
N GLY A 59 -2.38 -68.14 23.33
CA GLY A 59 -1.54 -66.99 23.67
C GLY A 59 -0.55 -66.62 22.56
N ILE A 60 0.15 -67.61 21.99
CA ILE A 60 1.07 -67.40 20.85
C ILE A 60 0.31 -66.87 19.64
N SER A 61 -0.86 -67.43 19.32
CA SER A 61 -1.68 -66.98 18.20
C SER A 61 -2.19 -65.55 18.41
N SER A 62 -2.58 -65.20 19.64
CA SER A 62 -3.03 -63.85 20.00
C SER A 62 -1.92 -62.80 19.86
N ILE A 63 -0.71 -63.12 20.34
CA ILE A 63 0.45 -62.24 20.22
C ILE A 63 0.86 -62.09 18.74
N THR A 64 0.92 -63.21 18.00
CA THR A 64 1.36 -63.21 16.60
C THR A 64 0.40 -62.46 15.68
N ARG A 65 -0.91 -62.44 15.99
CA ARG A 65 -1.89 -61.64 15.22
C ARG A 65 -1.58 -60.14 15.19
N ASN A 66 -0.94 -59.61 16.23
CA ASN A 66 -0.58 -58.19 16.32
C ASN A 66 0.86 -57.90 15.85
N LEU A 67 1.62 -58.93 15.47
CA LEU A 67 2.97 -58.78 14.95
C LEU A 67 2.93 -58.53 13.44
N VAL A 68 3.73 -57.57 13.00
CA VAL A 68 3.99 -57.31 11.59
C VAL A 68 5.25 -58.06 11.17
N THR A 69 5.25 -58.62 9.95
CA THR A 69 6.43 -59.31 9.43
C THR A 69 7.54 -58.31 9.14
N LYS A 70 8.81 -58.73 9.29
CA LYS A 70 9.95 -57.84 8.96
C LYS A 70 9.91 -57.33 7.52
N GLU A 71 9.41 -58.14 6.60
CA GLU A 71 9.23 -57.78 5.20
C GLU A 71 8.22 -56.65 5.02
N THR A 72 7.01 -56.77 5.58
CA THR A 72 5.99 -55.70 5.52
C THR A 72 6.48 -54.41 6.17
N MET A 73 7.16 -54.50 7.31
CA MET A 73 7.75 -53.33 7.96
C MET A 73 8.82 -52.65 7.08
N SER A 74 9.71 -53.44 6.46
CA SER A 74 10.74 -52.93 5.56
C SER A 74 10.15 -52.30 4.30
N SER A 75 9.10 -52.91 3.74
CA SER A 75 8.39 -52.38 2.57
C SER A 75 7.73 -51.03 2.89
N THR A 76 7.02 -50.92 4.02
CA THR A 76 6.41 -49.66 4.45
C THR A 76 7.46 -48.57 4.70
N ALA A 77 8.57 -48.90 5.35
CA ALA A 77 9.66 -47.95 5.58
C ALA A 77 10.31 -47.48 4.26
N TYR A 78 10.43 -48.37 3.27
CA TYR A 78 10.90 -48.00 1.93
C TYR A 78 9.91 -47.06 1.23
N GLN A 79 8.61 -47.37 1.26
CA GLN A 79 7.58 -46.54 0.67
C GLN A 79 7.58 -45.13 1.28
N GLN A 80 7.62 -45.03 2.62
CA GLN A 80 7.73 -43.74 3.31
C GLN A 80 8.94 -42.94 2.84
N LYS A 81 10.10 -43.59 2.65
CA LYS A 81 11.32 -42.92 2.17
C LYS A 81 11.16 -42.37 0.75
N VAL A 82 10.49 -43.10 -0.13
CA VAL A 82 10.16 -42.64 -1.49
C VAL A 82 9.21 -41.45 -1.43
N ASP A 83 8.16 -41.52 -0.62
CA ASP A 83 7.19 -40.44 -0.46
C ASP A 83 7.84 -39.16 0.10
N PHE A 84 8.74 -39.30 1.08
CA PHE A 84 9.54 -38.19 1.59
C PHE A 84 10.44 -37.57 0.52
N ALA A 85 11.07 -38.39 -0.32
CA ALA A 85 11.90 -37.90 -1.42
C ALA A 85 11.07 -37.14 -2.46
N LYS A 86 9.86 -37.63 -2.77
CA LYS A 86 8.91 -36.98 -3.67
C LYS A 86 8.43 -35.66 -3.11
N LEU A 87 7.94 -35.63 -1.87
CA LEU A 87 7.48 -34.41 -1.19
C LEU A 87 8.57 -33.34 -1.15
N LYS A 88 9.81 -33.75 -0.86
CA LYS A 88 10.96 -32.84 -0.88
C LYS A 88 11.20 -32.25 -2.27
N GLY A 89 11.06 -33.04 -3.33
CA GLY A 89 11.20 -32.58 -4.71
C GLY A 89 10.09 -31.60 -5.12
N GLU A 90 8.85 -31.90 -4.73
CA GLU A 90 7.70 -31.01 -4.95
C GLU A 90 7.88 -29.68 -4.23
N LEU A 91 8.25 -29.70 -2.94
CA LEU A 91 8.53 -28.49 -2.15
C LEU A 91 9.65 -27.64 -2.79
N GLN A 92 10.76 -28.27 -3.18
CA GLN A 92 11.87 -27.56 -3.83
C GLN A 92 11.49 -26.94 -5.17
N THR A 93 10.54 -27.55 -5.89
CA THR A 93 10.06 -27.03 -7.17
C THR A 93 9.10 -25.87 -6.95
N MET A 94 8.19 -26.02 -5.99
CA MET A 94 7.26 -24.97 -5.58
C MET A 94 8.00 -23.73 -5.07
N ASP A 95 8.94 -23.89 -4.12
CA ASP A 95 9.74 -22.79 -3.57
C ASP A 95 10.47 -22.01 -4.67
N LYS A 96 11.05 -22.70 -5.65
CA LYS A 96 11.71 -22.05 -6.79
C LYS A 96 10.73 -21.31 -7.68
N GLY A 97 9.55 -21.87 -7.89
CA GLY A 97 8.46 -21.24 -8.66
C GLY A 97 8.00 -19.96 -7.98
N GLU A 98 7.67 -20.03 -6.69
CA GLU A 98 7.25 -18.89 -5.87
C GLU A 98 8.33 -17.82 -5.82
N TYR A 99 9.60 -18.20 -5.59
CA TYR A 99 10.71 -17.26 -5.57
C TYR A 99 10.88 -16.53 -6.90
N THR A 100 10.75 -17.24 -8.02
CA THR A 100 10.82 -16.64 -9.36
C THR A 100 9.65 -15.69 -9.61
N SER A 101 8.44 -16.07 -9.17
CA SER A 101 7.25 -15.22 -9.26
C SER A 101 7.41 -13.94 -8.43
N LEU A 102 7.92 -14.07 -7.20
CA LEU A 102 8.19 -12.95 -6.30
C LEU A 102 9.21 -11.97 -6.90
N LEU A 103 10.31 -12.47 -7.48
CA LEU A 103 11.29 -11.63 -8.16
C LEU A 103 10.67 -10.87 -9.35
N LYS A 104 9.83 -11.54 -10.13
CA LYS A 104 9.12 -10.91 -11.25
C LYS A 104 8.17 -9.80 -10.78
N GLU A 105 7.42 -10.07 -9.72
CA GLU A 105 6.51 -9.08 -9.12
C GLU A 105 7.26 -7.90 -8.51
N GLN A 106 8.38 -8.17 -7.83
CA GLN A 106 9.25 -7.14 -7.29
C GLN A 106 9.80 -6.21 -8.39
N GLU A 107 10.28 -6.78 -9.50
CA GLU A 107 10.82 -5.98 -10.61
C GLU A 107 9.71 -5.16 -11.30
N ARG A 108 8.52 -5.74 -11.44
CA ARG A 108 7.34 -5.01 -11.93
C ARG A 108 7.01 -3.84 -11.01
N LEU A 109 6.92 -4.05 -9.70
CA LEU A 109 6.62 -3.00 -8.73
C LEU A 109 7.69 -1.89 -8.74
N ARG A 110 8.97 -2.24 -8.89
CA ARG A 110 10.06 -1.26 -9.04
C ARG A 110 9.91 -0.41 -10.30
N THR A 111 9.55 -1.04 -11.41
CA THR A 111 9.29 -0.35 -12.69
C THR A 111 8.10 0.60 -12.55
N ASP A 112 6.98 0.12 -12.01
CA ASP A 112 5.77 0.91 -11.79
C ASP A 112 6.04 2.11 -10.87
N LEU A 113 6.80 1.92 -9.80
CA LEU A 113 7.20 2.98 -8.88
C LEU A 113 8.07 4.04 -9.56
N THR A 114 9.01 3.61 -10.41
CA THR A 114 9.86 4.53 -11.18
C THR A 114 9.04 5.33 -12.19
N ASN A 115 8.12 4.69 -12.89
CA ASN A 115 7.21 5.34 -13.83
C ASN A 115 6.30 6.36 -13.13
N LEU A 116 5.72 5.98 -11.99
CA LEU A 116 4.86 6.88 -11.21
C LEU A 116 5.63 8.11 -10.72
N LYS A 117 6.86 7.91 -10.24
CA LYS A 117 7.75 9.01 -9.82
C LYS A 117 8.04 9.99 -10.96
N ASN A 118 8.30 9.49 -12.16
CA ASN A 118 8.57 10.33 -13.33
C ASN A 118 7.33 11.11 -13.76
N ARG A 119 6.17 10.43 -13.87
CA ARG A 119 4.89 11.07 -14.18
C ARG A 119 4.53 12.17 -13.18
N LEU A 120 4.70 11.92 -11.89
CA LEU A 120 4.42 12.90 -10.85
C LEU A 120 5.32 14.14 -10.99
N LYS A 121 6.62 13.95 -11.29
CA LYS A 121 7.53 15.08 -11.54
C LYS A 121 7.12 15.90 -12.77
N GLU A 122 6.72 15.23 -13.85
CA GLU A 122 6.24 15.89 -15.06
C GLU A 122 4.96 16.69 -14.79
N GLU A 123 3.99 16.11 -14.07
CA GLU A 123 2.75 16.78 -13.69
C GLU A 123 3.00 18.00 -12.79
N ILE A 124 3.86 17.87 -11.77
CA ILE A 124 4.26 19.01 -10.92
C ILE A 124 4.89 20.12 -11.77
N THR A 125 5.83 19.77 -12.66
CA THR A 125 6.52 20.75 -13.51
C THR A 125 5.54 21.45 -14.45
N LYS A 126 4.63 20.68 -15.07
CA LYS A 126 3.59 21.21 -15.96
C LYS A 126 2.64 22.14 -15.21
N GLN A 127 2.19 21.74 -14.03
CA GLN A 127 1.27 22.55 -13.23
C GLN A 127 1.94 23.82 -12.70
N GLN A 128 3.20 23.74 -12.28
CA GLN A 128 3.99 24.92 -11.90
C GLN A 128 4.17 25.89 -13.08
N ALA A 129 4.44 25.38 -14.28
CA ALA A 129 4.52 26.20 -15.48
C ALA A 129 3.16 26.86 -15.82
N GLY A 130 2.07 26.11 -15.67
CA GLY A 130 0.70 26.63 -15.82
C GLY A 130 0.41 27.78 -14.87
N VAL A 131 0.60 27.58 -13.56
CA VAL A 131 0.39 28.63 -12.55
C VAL A 131 1.26 29.86 -12.82
N ARG A 132 2.52 29.66 -13.22
CA ARG A 132 3.40 30.78 -13.56
C ARG A 132 2.89 31.55 -14.79
N LEU A 133 2.39 30.85 -15.81
CA LEU A 133 1.79 31.50 -16.98
C LEU A 133 0.54 32.29 -16.58
N ASP A 134 -0.37 31.68 -15.82
CA ASP A 134 -1.60 32.32 -15.35
C ASP A 134 -1.30 33.61 -14.59
N LEU A 135 -0.33 33.58 -13.67
CA LEU A 135 0.09 34.77 -12.93
C LEU A 135 0.70 35.85 -13.83
N ASN A 136 1.46 35.48 -14.86
CA ASN A 136 2.02 36.45 -15.79
C ASN A 136 0.94 37.09 -16.67
N LEU A 137 -0.04 36.31 -17.12
CA LEU A 137 -1.18 36.81 -17.88
C LEU A 137 -2.02 37.75 -17.03
N GLU A 138 -2.34 37.36 -15.80
CA GLU A 138 -3.12 38.18 -14.87
C GLU A 138 -2.38 39.46 -14.48
N LYS A 139 -1.07 39.39 -14.27
CA LYS A 139 -0.22 40.59 -14.06
C LYS A 139 -0.25 41.51 -15.29
N GLY A 140 -0.25 40.94 -16.49
CA GLY A 140 -0.40 41.68 -17.74
C GLY A 140 -1.74 42.41 -17.81
N ARG A 141 -2.84 41.69 -17.52
CA ARG A 141 -4.20 42.23 -17.50
C ARG A 141 -4.35 43.38 -16.49
N ILE A 142 -3.86 43.21 -15.27
CA ILE A 142 -3.87 44.27 -14.24
C ILE A 142 -3.10 45.50 -14.70
N ARG A 143 -1.96 45.32 -15.38
CA ARG A 143 -1.16 46.44 -15.90
C ARG A 143 -1.89 47.19 -17.01
N GLU A 144 -2.54 46.47 -17.92
CA GLU A 144 -3.35 47.07 -18.99
C GLU A 144 -4.55 47.83 -18.42
N GLU A 145 -5.31 47.22 -17.50
CA GLU A 145 -6.44 47.88 -16.82
C GLU A 145 -5.99 49.12 -16.06
N SER A 146 -4.85 49.05 -15.35
CA SER A 146 -4.25 50.19 -14.67
C SER A 146 -3.90 51.32 -15.64
N SER A 147 -3.29 51.01 -16.79
CA SER A 147 -2.98 52.01 -17.82
C SER A 147 -4.22 52.67 -18.41
N ILE A 148 -5.31 51.91 -18.58
CA ILE A 148 -6.60 52.44 -19.06
C ILE A 148 -7.19 53.39 -18.01
N HIS A 149 -7.12 53.02 -16.73
CA HIS A 149 -7.58 53.88 -15.64
C HIS A 149 -6.77 55.17 -15.53
N GLU A 150 -5.44 55.09 -15.65
CA GLU A 150 -4.55 56.26 -15.66
C GLU A 150 -4.95 57.24 -16.78
N ALA A 151 -5.12 56.73 -18.01
CA ALA A 151 -5.53 57.55 -19.15
C ALA A 151 -6.92 58.19 -18.95
N LYS A 152 -7.86 57.45 -18.35
CA LYS A 152 -9.20 57.98 -18.05
C LYS A 152 -9.17 59.07 -16.97
N ILE A 153 -8.29 58.92 -15.97
CA ILE A 153 -8.07 59.93 -14.93
C ILE A 153 -7.46 61.19 -15.55
N GLU A 154 -6.47 61.05 -16.44
CA GLU A 154 -5.84 62.17 -17.15
C GLU A 154 -6.84 62.93 -18.04
N ASP A 155 -7.65 62.22 -18.85
CA ASP A 155 -8.73 62.81 -19.66
C ASP A 155 -9.75 63.55 -18.78
N THR A 156 -10.16 62.95 -17.66
CA THR A 156 -11.09 63.60 -16.72
C THR A 156 -10.47 64.84 -16.08
N THR A 157 -9.19 64.79 -15.71
CA THR A 157 -8.46 65.93 -15.14
C THR A 157 -8.38 67.07 -16.15
N THR A 158 -8.06 66.77 -17.41
CA THR A 158 -8.01 67.75 -18.49
C THR A 158 -9.38 68.42 -18.71
N ARG A 159 -10.47 67.64 -18.70
CA ARG A 159 -11.83 68.21 -18.80
C ARG A 159 -12.18 69.12 -17.62
N ILE A 160 -11.77 68.76 -16.41
CA ILE A 160 -11.97 69.61 -15.23
C ILE A 160 -11.22 70.94 -15.40
N ASP A 161 -9.97 70.92 -15.87
CA ASP A 161 -9.20 72.14 -16.11
C ASP A 161 -9.85 73.03 -17.19
N GLU A 162 -10.38 72.43 -18.25
CA GLU A 162 -11.15 73.14 -19.28
C GLU A 162 -12.42 73.79 -18.71
N GLU A 163 -13.19 73.06 -17.89
CA GLU A 163 -14.37 73.59 -17.21
C GLU A 163 -14.02 74.74 -16.25
N ILE A 164 -12.92 74.63 -15.50
CA ILE A 164 -12.42 75.70 -14.63
C ILE A 164 -12.06 76.93 -15.45
N ALA A 165 -11.33 76.78 -16.55
CA ALA A 165 -10.97 77.89 -17.43
C ALA A 165 -12.22 78.57 -18.02
N ASN A 166 -13.21 77.78 -18.45
CA ASN A 166 -14.48 78.29 -18.93
C ASN A 166 -15.23 79.09 -17.86
N LEU A 167 -15.33 78.57 -16.63
CA LEU A 167 -15.94 79.29 -15.50
C LEU A 167 -15.21 80.60 -15.19
N GLN A 168 -13.87 80.60 -15.22
CA GLN A 168 -13.09 81.82 -15.04
C GLN A 168 -13.36 82.86 -16.14
N MET A 169 -13.49 82.43 -17.40
CA MET A 169 -13.86 83.31 -18.51
C MET A 169 -15.26 83.90 -18.32
N GLN A 170 -16.24 83.09 -17.92
CA GLN A 170 -17.59 83.56 -17.61
C GLN A 170 -17.58 84.59 -16.48
N ILE A 171 -16.85 84.34 -15.39
CA ILE A 171 -16.69 85.30 -14.28
C ILE A 171 -16.07 86.62 -14.78
N LYS A 172 -15.01 86.57 -15.59
CA LYS A 172 -14.36 87.78 -16.15
C LYS A 172 -15.31 88.55 -17.08
N SER A 173 -16.10 87.85 -17.87
CA SER A 173 -17.13 88.44 -18.74
C SER A 173 -18.18 89.16 -17.90
N VAL A 174 -18.75 88.50 -16.89
CA VAL A 174 -19.74 89.08 -15.96
C VAL A 174 -19.15 90.30 -15.24
N LYS A 175 -17.91 90.23 -14.74
CA LYS A 175 -17.23 91.37 -14.10
C LYS A 175 -17.11 92.57 -15.05
N THR A 176 -16.76 92.34 -16.31
CA THR A 176 -16.65 93.39 -17.32
C THR A 176 -18.00 94.01 -17.64
N GLN A 177 -19.04 93.18 -17.81
CA GLN A 177 -20.41 93.64 -18.03
C GLN A 177 -20.89 94.52 -16.87
N VAL A 178 -20.66 94.11 -15.62
CA VAL A 178 -21.00 94.92 -14.44
C VAL A 178 -20.25 96.26 -14.43
N MET A 179 -18.95 96.26 -14.78
CA MET A 179 -18.16 97.49 -14.88
C MET A 179 -18.70 98.44 -15.95
N GLN A 180 -19.04 97.92 -17.13
CA GLN A 180 -19.65 98.70 -18.21
C GLN A 180 -21.01 99.28 -17.78
N TRP A 181 -21.83 98.49 -17.08
CA TRP A 181 -23.10 98.97 -16.54
C TRP A 181 -22.90 100.12 -15.53
N LEU A 182 -21.93 100.00 -14.62
CA LEU A 182 -21.58 101.07 -13.69
C LEU A 182 -21.14 102.36 -14.40
N ILE A 183 -20.30 102.24 -15.45
CA ILE A 183 -19.88 103.39 -16.27
C ILE A 183 -21.10 104.03 -16.94
N GLY A 184 -22.02 103.22 -17.47
CA GLY A 184 -23.26 103.70 -18.10
C GLY A 184 -24.16 104.44 -17.12
N VAL A 185 -24.38 103.89 -15.93
CA VAL A 185 -25.19 104.50 -14.87
C VAL A 185 -24.58 105.82 -14.39
N THR A 186 -23.27 105.84 -14.09
CA THR A 186 -22.58 107.05 -13.61
C THR A 186 -22.52 108.16 -14.66
N SER A 187 -22.25 107.82 -15.92
CA SER A 187 -22.26 108.78 -17.02
C SER A 187 -23.67 109.33 -17.27
N GLY A 188 -24.70 108.47 -17.17
CA GLY A 188 -26.10 108.87 -17.28
C GLY A 188 -26.54 109.83 -16.17
N THR A 189 -26.21 109.53 -14.91
CA THR A 189 -26.54 110.44 -13.79
C THR A 189 -25.79 111.76 -13.88
N PHE A 190 -24.52 111.75 -14.29
CA PHE A 190 -23.74 112.97 -14.53
C PHE A 190 -24.34 113.82 -15.66
N ALA A 191 -24.76 113.20 -16.76
CA ALA A 191 -25.44 113.90 -17.86
C ALA A 191 -26.77 114.53 -17.41
N LEU A 192 -27.56 113.82 -16.60
CA LEU A 192 -28.81 114.34 -16.03
C LEU A 192 -28.54 115.53 -15.09
N LEU A 193 -27.51 115.47 -14.24
CA LEU A 193 -27.11 116.59 -13.39
C LEU A 193 -26.70 117.82 -14.22
N LEU A 194 -25.89 117.63 -15.26
CA LEU A 194 -25.51 118.71 -16.16
C LEU A 194 -26.72 119.31 -16.89
N ALA A 195 -27.66 118.48 -17.36
CA ALA A 195 -28.89 118.94 -18.00
C ALA A 195 -29.78 119.72 -17.02
N PHE A 196 -29.86 119.30 -15.76
CA PHE A 196 -30.59 120.00 -14.71
C PHE A 196 -29.97 121.37 -14.41
N ILE A 197 -28.65 121.45 -14.24
CA ILE A 197 -27.92 122.72 -14.04
C ILE A 197 -28.15 123.65 -15.23
N ARG A 198 -28.12 123.15 -16.46
CA ARG A 198 -28.36 123.92 -17.69
C ARG A 198 -29.78 124.49 -17.77
N PHE A 199 -30.78 123.79 -17.23
CA PHE A 199 -32.19 124.17 -17.30
C PHE A 199 -32.59 125.15 -16.19
N PHE A 200 -31.98 125.04 -15.00
CA PHE A 200 -32.30 125.87 -13.83
C PHE A 200 -31.29 126.99 -13.53
N GLY A 201 -30.13 127.00 -14.18
CA GLY A 201 -29.11 128.05 -14.09
C GLY A 201 -29.08 129.01 -15.27
#